data_AF-A0A2J0MSV6-F1
#
_entry.id   AF-A0A2J0MSV6-F1
#
_cell.length_a   1.000
_cell.length_b   1.000
_cell.length_c   1.000
_cell.angle_alpha   90.00
_cell.angle_beta   90.00
_cell.angle_gamma   90.00
#
_symmetry.space_group_name_H-M   'P 1'
#
loop_
_entity.id
_entity.type
_entity.pdbx_description
1 polymer ?
#
loop_
_entity_poly.entity_id
_entity_poly.type
_entity_poly.pdbx_seq_one_letter_code
_entity_poly.pdbx_strand_id
1 'polypeptide(L)'
;MFKLKKILAAAVIIVIAVFVYRAINKNDPSADRLVQDPILETPTLNQVGEKSSDAVSLETPDAKIKKNPTGEAIASVPFLTQAPFAIWDPLHEDACEEASLIMVKHFLDKDQDLTPASGDVEIRKIIQYEEKNGYGISISLEQLKKIAKEYLGMPTGRIKYSPTIDDIKKELADGRPVIVPAAGKILPNPNFRNGGPNYHMLVVVGYDKNGFITNDPGTKKGQGFRYAYEGLFNAIHDWDATNILNGQKAYLVFD
;
A
#
# COMPACT_ATOMS: atom_id res chain seq x y z
N MET A 1 39.40 13.92 35.52
CA MET A 1 38.66 12.84 36.24
C MET A 1 37.17 12.74 35.90
N PHE A 2 36.45 13.83 35.60
CA PHE A 2 34.99 13.79 35.37
C PHE A 2 34.54 13.05 34.09
N LYS A 3 35.29 13.14 32.98
CA LYS A 3 34.94 12.46 31.72
C LYS A 3 35.08 10.94 31.79
N LEU A 4 36.09 10.44 32.51
CA LEU A 4 36.33 8.99 32.66
C LEU A 4 35.23 8.30 33.48
N LYS A 5 34.67 8.96 34.50
CA LYS A 5 33.56 8.45 35.30
C LYS A 5 32.25 8.32 34.49
N LYS A 6 31.99 9.23 33.54
CA LYS A 6 30.81 9.15 32.65
C LYS A 6 30.93 8.01 31.64
N ILE A 7 32.13 7.76 31.11
CA ILE A 7 32.39 6.64 30.19
C ILE A 7 32.22 5.30 30.91
N LEU A 8 32.72 5.17 32.14
CA LEU A 8 32.53 3.97 32.95
C LEU A 8 31.04 3.71 33.27
N ALA A 9 30.29 4.75 33.62
CA ALA A 9 28.86 4.63 33.89
C ALA A 9 28.06 4.18 32.67
N ALA A 10 28.37 4.71 31.48
CA ALA A 10 27.73 4.30 30.23
C ALA A 10 28.05 2.84 29.88
N ALA A 11 29.30 2.39 30.08
CA ALA A 11 29.69 1.01 29.82
C ALA A 11 28.95 0.02 30.75
N VAL A 12 28.77 0.37 32.02
CA VAL A 12 28.02 -0.47 32.98
C VAL A 12 26.54 -0.58 32.59
N ILE A 13 25.91 0.51 32.15
CA ILE A 13 24.52 0.50 31.68
C ILE A 13 24.36 -0.41 30.46
N ILE A 14 25.29 -0.36 29.51
CA ILE A 14 25.27 -1.22 28.32
C ILE A 14 25.40 -2.70 28.71
N VAL A 15 26.32 -3.03 29.63
CA VAL A 15 26.50 -4.42 30.09
C VAL A 15 25.25 -4.95 30.80
N ILE A 16 24.61 -4.11 31.63
CA ILE A 16 23.35 -4.47 32.30
C ILE A 16 22.23 -4.66 31.27
N ALA A 17 22.09 -3.76 30.29
CA ALA A 17 21.08 -3.88 29.23
C ALA A 17 21.26 -5.16 28.40
N VAL A 18 22.50 -5.55 28.08
CA VAL A 18 22.81 -6.80 27.37
C VAL A 18 22.47 -8.02 28.23
N PHE A 19 22.75 -7.99 29.54
CA PHE A 19 22.39 -9.08 30.44
C PHE A 19 20.88 -9.22 30.62
N VAL A 20 20.15 -8.11 30.75
CA VAL A 20 18.68 -8.09 30.83
C VAL A 20 18.07 -8.60 29.53
N TYR A 21 18.54 -8.14 28.37
CA TYR A 21 18.10 -8.63 27.07
C TYR A 21 18.31 -10.15 26.92
N ARG A 22 19.49 -10.65 27.30
CA ARG A 22 19.78 -12.09 27.28
C ARG A 22 18.98 -12.90 28.29
N ALA A 23 18.61 -12.32 29.43
CA ALA A 23 17.75 -12.97 30.41
C ALA A 23 16.30 -13.07 29.93
N ILE A 24 15.79 -12.02 29.27
CA ILE A 24 14.45 -12.01 28.66
C ILE A 24 14.37 -13.02 27.49
N ASN A 25 15.39 -13.08 26.65
CA ASN A 25 15.39 -13.95 25.47
C ASN A 25 15.78 -15.42 25.72
N LYS A 26 16.04 -15.83 26.98
CA LYS A 26 16.40 -17.22 27.29
C LYS A 26 15.25 -18.22 27.23
N ASN A 27 14.01 -17.76 26.99
CA ASN A 27 12.82 -18.61 26.90
C ASN A 27 12.06 -18.48 25.57
N ASP A 28 12.71 -18.02 24.49
CA ASP A 28 12.11 -18.04 23.15
C ASP A 28 12.42 -19.38 22.44
N PRO A 29 11.45 -20.30 22.27
CA PRO A 29 11.66 -21.59 21.61
C PRO A 29 11.84 -21.46 20.08
N SER A 30 11.78 -20.24 19.54
CA SER A 30 11.83 -19.96 18.09
C SER A 30 13.25 -19.94 17.52
N ALA A 31 14.28 -19.81 18.37
CA ALA A 31 15.67 -19.68 17.94
C ALA A 31 16.31 -21.00 17.46
N ASP A 32 15.72 -22.15 17.80
CA ASP A 32 16.28 -23.48 17.51
C ASP A 32 15.79 -24.08 16.16
N ARG A 33 15.02 -23.32 15.36
CA ARG A 33 14.46 -23.80 14.08
C ARG A 33 15.15 -23.27 12.81
N LEU A 34 16.29 -22.57 12.93
CA LEU A 34 17.00 -22.01 11.77
C LEU A 34 18.11 -22.92 11.20
N VAL A 35 18.21 -24.17 11.64
CA VAL A 35 19.25 -25.10 11.16
C VAL A 35 18.61 -26.44 10.84
N GLN A 36 17.88 -26.53 9.72
CA GLN A 36 17.69 -27.75 8.92
C GLN A 36 16.68 -27.47 7.79
N ASP A 37 17.15 -26.84 6.72
CA ASP A 37 16.55 -27.07 5.39
C ASP A 37 17.70 -27.41 4.41
N PRO A 38 17.59 -28.49 3.60
CA PRO A 38 18.64 -28.89 2.68
C PRO A 38 18.82 -27.90 1.52
N ILE A 39 20.09 -27.64 1.19
CA ILE A 39 20.56 -26.80 0.09
C ILE A 39 20.06 -27.38 -1.24
N LEU A 40 19.15 -26.68 -1.94
CA LEU A 40 18.84 -26.95 -3.33
C LEU A 40 20.00 -26.44 -4.20
N GLU A 41 20.62 -27.36 -4.95
CA GLU A 41 21.65 -27.08 -5.93
C GLU A 41 21.13 -26.17 -7.05
N THR A 42 21.95 -25.19 -7.43
CA THR A 42 21.69 -24.24 -8.52
C THR A 42 22.02 -24.89 -9.88
N PRO A 43 21.13 -24.85 -10.88
CA PRO A 43 21.50 -25.26 -12.23
C PRO A 43 22.34 -24.17 -12.91
N THR A 44 23.45 -24.61 -13.49
CA THR A 44 24.34 -23.82 -14.35
C THR A 44 23.66 -23.53 -15.69
N LEU A 45 23.62 -22.25 -16.08
CA LEU A 45 23.19 -21.80 -17.40
C LEU A 45 24.40 -21.33 -18.21
N ASN A 46 24.85 -22.20 -19.10
CA ASN A 46 25.61 -21.82 -20.29
C ASN A 46 24.82 -22.37 -21.49
N GLN A 47 24.50 -21.48 -22.44
CA GLN A 47 24.61 -21.66 -23.90
C GLN A 47 23.81 -20.54 -24.57
N VAL A 48 24.55 -19.59 -25.14
CA VAL A 48 24.11 -18.59 -26.10
C VAL A 48 23.83 -19.28 -27.42
N GLY A 49 22.66 -19.02 -28.01
CA GLY A 49 22.29 -19.43 -29.36
C GLY A 49 21.48 -18.32 -30.02
N GLU A 50 21.98 -17.84 -31.15
CA GLU A 50 21.56 -16.68 -31.93
C GLU A 50 20.33 -16.96 -32.84
N LYS A 51 19.53 -15.91 -33.06
CA LYS A 51 18.69 -15.58 -34.24
C LYS A 51 17.41 -16.38 -34.57
N SER A 52 16.28 -15.66 -34.53
CA SER A 52 15.38 -15.40 -35.68
C SER A 52 14.34 -14.37 -35.26
N SER A 53 14.54 -13.07 -35.54
CA SER A 53 13.78 -12.28 -36.52
C SER A 53 12.34 -12.73 -36.79
N ASP A 54 11.40 -12.11 -36.09
CA ASP A 54 10.14 -11.65 -36.69
C ASP A 54 9.78 -10.32 -36.03
N ALA A 55 9.99 -9.25 -36.79
CA ALA A 55 9.65 -7.89 -36.40
C ALA A 55 8.13 -7.73 -36.43
N VAL A 56 7.48 -7.99 -35.30
CA VAL A 56 6.11 -7.54 -35.06
C VAL A 56 6.17 -6.06 -34.72
N SER A 57 5.62 -5.26 -35.63
CA SER A 57 5.42 -3.82 -35.54
C SER A 57 4.96 -3.39 -34.14
N LEU A 58 5.80 -2.60 -33.47
CA LEU A 58 5.46 -1.89 -32.24
C LEU A 58 4.47 -0.78 -32.58
N GLU A 59 3.18 -1.10 -32.56
CA GLU A 59 2.16 -0.09 -32.39
C GLU A 59 2.22 0.44 -30.95
N THR A 60 2.36 1.75 -30.84
CA THR A 60 2.41 2.53 -29.60
C THR A 60 1.19 2.26 -28.71
N PRO A 61 1.36 1.96 -27.41
CA PRO A 61 0.24 1.79 -26.49
C PRO A 61 -0.41 3.16 -26.19
N ASP A 62 -1.41 3.50 -26.97
CA ASP A 62 -2.44 4.47 -26.58
C ASP A 62 -3.23 3.79 -25.44
N ALA A 63 -3.00 4.22 -24.20
CA ALA A 63 -3.68 3.72 -23.00
C ALA A 63 -5.19 4.01 -23.07
N LYS A 64 -5.92 3.26 -23.88
CA LYS A 64 -7.37 3.29 -23.97
C LYS A 64 -7.94 2.08 -23.26
N ILE A 65 -8.62 2.38 -22.17
CA ILE A 65 -9.41 1.46 -21.36
C ILE A 65 -10.30 0.62 -22.27
N LYS A 66 -10.17 -0.71 -22.18
CA LYS A 66 -11.12 -1.63 -22.80
C LYS A 66 -12.45 -1.54 -22.03
N LYS A 67 -13.36 -0.68 -22.49
CA LYS A 67 -14.79 -0.82 -22.14
C LYS A 67 -15.24 -2.17 -22.68
N ASN A 68 -15.36 -3.17 -21.81
CA ASN A 68 -15.78 -4.48 -22.21
C ASN A 68 -17.31 -4.44 -22.46
N PRO A 69 -17.85 -5.10 -23.50
CA PRO A 69 -19.30 -5.09 -23.83
C PRO A 69 -20.21 -5.56 -22.68
N THR A 70 -19.63 -6.16 -21.64
CA THR A 70 -20.26 -6.64 -20.42
C THR A 70 -20.54 -5.54 -19.38
N GLY A 71 -20.11 -4.30 -19.62
CA GLY A 71 -20.22 -3.19 -18.67
C GLY A 71 -19.13 -3.20 -17.60
N GLU A 72 -18.05 -3.93 -17.81
CA GLU A 72 -16.90 -4.07 -16.90
C GLU A 72 -15.81 -3.05 -17.26
N ALA A 73 -15.06 -2.59 -16.26
CA ALA A 73 -13.95 -1.65 -16.44
C ALA A 73 -12.75 -2.06 -15.59
N ILE A 74 -11.53 -1.90 -16.12
CA ILE A 74 -10.29 -2.07 -15.36
C ILE A 74 -9.24 -1.09 -15.88
N ALA A 75 -8.58 -0.41 -14.94
CA ALA A 75 -7.45 0.48 -15.17
C ALA A 75 -6.13 -0.25 -14.86
N SER A 76 -5.12 -0.01 -15.69
CA SER A 76 -3.76 -0.54 -15.48
C SER A 76 -2.99 0.34 -14.47
N VAL A 77 -3.44 0.29 -13.21
CA VAL A 77 -2.78 1.00 -12.11
C VAL A 77 -1.60 0.15 -11.62
N PRO A 78 -0.37 0.68 -11.54
CA PRO A 78 0.76 -0.06 -10.99
C PRO A 78 0.50 -0.39 -9.53
N PHE A 79 1.09 -1.48 -9.05
CA PHE A 79 0.85 -1.96 -7.69
C PHE A 79 2.01 -1.65 -6.76
N LEU A 80 1.69 -1.13 -5.59
CA LEU A 80 2.61 -0.91 -4.49
C LEU A 80 1.98 -1.41 -3.19
N THR A 81 2.69 -2.26 -2.47
CA THR A 81 2.34 -2.60 -1.08
C THR A 81 2.92 -1.54 -0.13
N GLN A 82 2.21 -1.26 0.96
CA GLN A 82 2.68 -0.34 2.00
C GLN A 82 3.97 -0.80 2.69
N ALA A 83 4.32 -2.10 2.58
CA ALA A 83 5.59 -2.66 3.02
C ALA A 83 6.37 -3.22 1.82
N PRO A 84 7.06 -2.38 1.01
CA PRO A 84 7.63 -2.79 -0.28
C PRO A 84 8.60 -3.98 -0.21
N PHE A 85 9.35 -4.09 0.89
CA PHE A 85 10.28 -5.19 1.15
C PHE A 85 9.71 -6.28 2.07
N ALA A 86 8.39 -6.29 2.29
CA ALA A 86 7.69 -7.13 3.25
C ALA A 86 8.17 -6.96 4.71
N ILE A 87 8.75 -5.80 5.03
CA ILE A 87 9.14 -5.38 6.37
C ILE A 87 8.02 -4.50 6.93
N TRP A 88 7.28 -5.03 7.90
CA TRP A 88 6.17 -4.35 8.58
C TRP A 88 6.69 -3.69 9.85
N ASP A 89 7.50 -2.65 9.69
CA ASP A 89 7.94 -1.81 10.80
C ASP A 89 6.88 -0.74 11.11
N PRO A 90 7.00 0.04 12.22
CA PRO A 90 5.98 1.02 12.59
C PRO A 90 5.69 2.09 11.52
N LEU A 91 6.59 2.32 10.56
CA LEU A 91 6.33 3.22 9.45
C LEU A 91 5.44 2.54 8.42
N HIS A 92 5.80 1.31 8.02
CA HIS A 92 5.07 0.61 6.96
C HIS A 92 3.77 -0.04 7.43
N GLU A 93 3.55 -0.24 8.73
CA GLU A 93 2.27 -0.72 9.26
C GLU A 93 1.12 0.27 9.03
N ASP A 94 1.44 1.55 8.90
CA ASP A 94 0.47 2.63 8.73
C ASP A 94 0.56 3.35 7.37
N ALA A 95 1.40 2.87 6.44
CA ALA A 95 1.67 3.56 5.17
C ALA A 95 0.63 3.29 4.03
N CYS A 96 -0.62 2.99 4.37
CA CYS A 96 -1.62 2.54 3.39
C CYS A 96 -2.19 3.69 2.54
N GLU A 97 -2.30 4.88 3.13
CA GLU A 97 -2.73 6.11 2.49
C GLU A 97 -1.71 6.57 1.43
N GLU A 98 -0.42 6.59 1.78
CA GLU A 98 0.66 7.03 0.90
C GLU A 98 0.84 6.06 -0.25
N ALA A 99 0.86 4.75 0.03
CA ALA A 99 0.94 3.74 -1.02
C ALA A 99 -0.23 3.83 -2.00
N SER A 100 -1.46 4.06 -1.50
CA SER A 100 -2.64 4.26 -2.35
C SER A 100 -2.54 5.49 -3.22
N LEU A 101 -2.04 6.61 -2.67
CA LEU A 101 -1.86 7.86 -3.41
C LEU A 101 -0.77 7.74 -4.47
N ILE A 102 0.36 7.09 -4.16
CA ILE A 102 1.47 6.85 -5.09
C ILE A 102 0.97 6.01 -6.29
N MET A 103 0.23 4.93 -6.04
CA MET A 103 -0.33 4.12 -7.13
C MET A 103 -1.18 4.95 -8.11
N VAL A 104 -2.05 5.82 -7.58
CA VAL A 104 -2.89 6.69 -8.42
C VAL A 104 -2.06 7.77 -9.11
N LYS A 105 -1.05 8.34 -8.45
CA LYS A 105 -0.13 9.30 -9.07
C LYS A 105 0.58 8.68 -10.29
N HIS A 106 1.18 7.52 -10.14
CA HIS A 106 1.87 6.83 -11.25
C HIS A 106 0.91 6.48 -12.39
N PHE A 107 -0.33 6.09 -12.07
CA PHE A 107 -1.36 5.90 -13.09
C PHE A 107 -1.64 7.17 -13.90
N LEU A 108 -1.80 8.33 -13.24
CA LEU A 108 -2.04 9.61 -13.92
C LEU A 108 -0.84 10.06 -14.76
N ASP A 109 0.36 9.84 -14.25
CA ASP A 109 1.62 10.17 -14.94
C ASP A 109 1.93 9.21 -16.10
N LYS A 110 1.13 8.14 -16.25
CA LYS A 110 1.35 7.03 -17.21
C LYS A 110 2.71 6.35 -17.00
N ASP A 111 3.18 6.34 -15.76
CA ASP A 111 4.41 5.68 -15.35
C ASP A 111 4.08 4.32 -14.73
N GLN A 112 4.62 3.25 -15.30
CA GLN A 112 4.43 1.89 -14.78
C GLN A 112 5.64 1.40 -13.98
N ASP A 113 6.72 2.19 -13.90
CA ASP A 113 7.99 1.82 -13.25
C ASP A 113 7.95 2.05 -11.74
N LEU A 114 6.95 1.47 -11.07
CA LEU A 114 6.79 1.49 -9.62
C LEU A 114 7.39 0.23 -9.00
N THR A 115 8.68 0.28 -8.69
CA THR A 115 9.42 -0.81 -8.04
C THR A 115 9.30 -0.74 -6.51
N PRO A 116 9.61 -1.82 -5.78
CA PRO A 116 9.69 -1.75 -4.32
C PRO A 116 10.66 -0.68 -3.80
N ALA A 117 11.79 -0.48 -4.48
CA ALA A 117 12.80 0.49 -4.06
C ALA A 117 12.36 1.94 -4.30
N SER A 118 11.78 2.24 -5.48
CA SER A 118 11.24 3.59 -5.75
C SER A 118 10.02 3.87 -4.86
N GLY A 119 9.13 2.88 -4.68
CA GLY A 119 7.96 3.00 -3.82
C GLY A 119 8.29 3.27 -2.35
N ASP A 120 9.27 2.57 -1.76
CA ASP A 120 9.73 2.84 -0.38
C ASP A 120 10.27 4.26 -0.23
N VAL A 121 11.04 4.74 -1.21
CA VAL A 121 11.56 6.11 -1.21
C VAL A 121 10.42 7.14 -1.26
N GLU A 122 9.39 6.91 -2.07
CA GLU A 122 8.24 7.80 -2.18
C GLU A 122 7.35 7.79 -0.93
N ILE A 123 7.08 6.61 -0.36
CA ILE A 123 6.34 6.47 0.91
C ILE A 123 7.03 7.31 2.00
N ARG A 124 8.34 7.10 2.22
CA ARG A 124 9.10 7.85 3.24
C ARG A 124 9.10 9.35 3.02
N LYS A 125 9.08 9.79 1.76
CA LYS A 125 9.05 11.21 1.40
C LYS A 125 7.71 11.86 1.74
N ILE A 126 6.60 11.17 1.49
CA ILE A 126 5.27 11.65 1.85
C ILE A 126 5.13 11.67 3.39
N ILE A 127 5.53 10.60 4.08
CA ILE A 127 5.50 10.56 5.55
C ILE A 127 6.36 11.68 6.17
N GLN A 128 7.55 11.94 5.62
CA GLN A 128 8.35 13.06 6.10
C GLN A 128 7.66 14.43 5.89
N TYR A 129 6.91 14.59 4.79
CA TYR A 129 6.11 15.78 4.57
C TYR A 129 4.97 15.86 5.59
N GLU A 130 4.29 14.76 5.88
CA GLU A 130 3.23 14.67 6.88
C GLU A 130 3.73 15.06 8.28
N GLU A 131 4.84 14.48 8.73
CA GLU A 131 5.46 14.80 10.01
C GLU A 131 5.81 16.29 10.12
N LYS A 132 6.40 16.87 9.07
CA LYS A 132 6.77 18.30 9.03
C LYS A 132 5.56 19.23 9.12
N ASN A 133 4.39 18.76 8.68
CA ASN A 133 3.15 19.53 8.68
C ASN A 133 2.22 19.16 9.85
N GLY A 134 2.67 18.29 10.77
CA GLY A 134 1.93 17.94 11.98
C GLY A 134 0.70 17.05 11.72
N TYR A 135 0.72 16.26 10.64
CA TYR A 135 -0.28 15.23 10.42
C TYR A 135 -0.10 14.07 11.43
N GLY A 136 -1.16 13.31 11.65
CA GLY A 136 -1.13 12.10 12.47
C GLY A 136 -0.65 10.89 11.67
N ILE A 137 -0.55 9.74 12.35
CA ILE A 137 -0.20 8.45 11.74
C ILE A 137 -1.22 8.04 10.66
N SER A 138 -2.50 8.33 10.90
CA SER A 138 -3.57 8.11 9.92
C SER A 138 -4.11 9.45 9.43
N ILE A 139 -4.44 9.51 8.15
CA ILE A 139 -4.93 10.73 7.51
C ILE A 139 -6.27 10.54 6.81
N SER A 140 -7.10 11.58 6.84
CA SER A 140 -8.39 11.60 6.14
C SER A 140 -8.23 11.84 4.64
N LEU A 141 -9.30 11.62 3.87
CA LEU A 141 -9.32 11.95 2.44
C LEU A 141 -9.03 13.43 2.16
N GLU A 142 -9.49 14.37 3.00
CA GLU A 142 -9.20 15.79 2.81
C GLU A 142 -7.71 16.09 3.03
N GLN A 143 -7.07 15.43 4.00
CA GLN A 143 -5.63 15.56 4.23
C GLN A 143 -4.85 14.94 3.06
N LEU A 144 -5.24 13.76 2.60
CA LEU A 144 -4.63 13.10 1.44
C LEU A 144 -4.75 13.94 0.16
N LYS A 145 -5.94 14.50 -0.11
CA LYS A 145 -6.18 15.41 -1.24
C LYS A 145 -5.32 16.66 -1.16
N LYS A 146 -5.09 17.18 0.05
CA LYS A 146 -4.18 18.31 0.27
C LYS A 146 -2.73 17.94 -0.04
N ILE A 147 -2.26 16.79 0.43
CA ILE A 147 -0.91 16.27 0.13
C ILE A 147 -0.73 16.05 -1.37
N ALA A 148 -1.71 15.42 -2.03
CA ALA A 148 -1.71 15.20 -3.47
C ALA A 148 -1.48 16.50 -4.25
N LYS A 149 -2.18 17.56 -3.86
CA LYS A 149 -2.08 18.87 -4.52
C LYS A 149 -0.81 19.63 -4.15
N GLU A 150 -0.53 19.78 -2.87
CA GLU A 150 0.50 20.70 -2.37
C GLU A 150 1.91 20.10 -2.41
N TYR A 151 2.03 18.80 -2.18
CA TYR A 151 3.32 18.11 -2.15
C TYR A 151 3.63 17.40 -3.48
N LEU A 152 2.67 16.64 -4.01
CA LEU A 152 2.88 15.82 -5.20
C LEU A 152 2.56 16.55 -6.53
N GLY A 153 1.97 17.75 -6.46
CA GLY A 153 1.62 18.53 -7.65
C GLY A 153 0.56 17.87 -8.53
N MET A 154 -0.24 16.96 -7.98
CA MET A 154 -1.33 16.28 -8.71
C MET A 154 -2.47 17.25 -9.02
N PRO A 155 -3.33 16.94 -10.03
CA PRO A 155 -4.59 17.64 -10.23
C PRO A 155 -5.41 17.73 -8.94
N THR A 156 -6.27 18.74 -8.83
CA THR A 156 -7.14 18.86 -7.64
C THR A 156 -8.14 17.71 -7.63
N GLY A 157 -7.95 16.77 -6.72
CA GLY A 157 -8.86 15.64 -6.55
C GLY A 157 -10.26 16.05 -6.06
N ARG A 158 -11.25 15.22 -6.39
CA ARG A 158 -12.64 15.39 -5.97
C ARG A 158 -13.00 14.33 -4.94
N ILE A 159 -13.55 14.77 -3.81
CA ILE A 159 -14.11 13.87 -2.80
C ILE A 159 -15.61 13.80 -3.00
N LYS A 160 -16.14 12.58 -3.12
CA LYS A 160 -17.58 12.32 -3.13
C LYS A 160 -17.98 11.79 -1.76
N TYR A 161 -18.72 12.62 -1.03
CA TYR A 161 -19.35 12.22 0.22
C TYR A 161 -20.66 11.46 -0.02
N SER A 162 -20.96 10.51 0.87
CA SER A 162 -22.16 9.66 0.82
C SER A 162 -22.38 9.02 -0.56
N PRO A 163 -21.37 8.33 -1.13
CA PRO A 163 -21.47 7.71 -2.45
C PRO A 163 -22.39 6.49 -2.43
N THR A 164 -22.80 6.07 -3.62
CA THR A 164 -23.39 4.76 -3.89
C THR A 164 -22.38 3.84 -4.59
N ILE A 165 -22.67 2.54 -4.67
CA ILE A 165 -21.88 1.60 -5.49
C ILE A 165 -21.82 2.06 -6.95
N ASP A 166 -22.93 2.58 -7.49
CA ASP A 166 -23.01 3.02 -8.87
C ASP A 166 -22.19 4.30 -9.12
N ASP A 167 -22.03 5.17 -8.12
CA ASP A 167 -21.09 6.29 -8.21
C ASP A 167 -19.66 5.79 -8.43
N ILE A 168 -19.21 4.79 -7.66
CA ILE A 168 -17.85 4.20 -7.80
C ILE A 168 -17.71 3.56 -9.19
N LYS A 169 -18.70 2.78 -9.63
CA LYS A 169 -18.68 2.17 -10.98
C LYS A 169 -18.61 3.21 -12.08
N LYS A 170 -19.31 4.34 -11.93
CA LYS A 170 -19.27 5.44 -12.90
C LYS A 170 -17.87 6.03 -13.02
N GLU A 171 -17.21 6.30 -11.90
CA GLU A 171 -15.83 6.81 -11.91
C GLU A 171 -14.89 5.82 -12.63
N LEU A 172 -15.02 4.52 -12.33
CA LEU A 172 -14.22 3.48 -12.97
C LEU A 172 -14.51 3.33 -14.48
N ALA A 173 -15.79 3.44 -14.88
CA ALA A 173 -16.21 3.40 -16.29
C ALA A 173 -15.72 4.60 -17.10
N ASP A 174 -15.48 5.72 -16.43
CA ASP A 174 -14.87 6.92 -16.98
C ASP A 174 -13.33 6.92 -16.86
N GLY A 175 -12.75 5.85 -16.32
CA GLY A 175 -11.32 5.62 -16.29
C GLY A 175 -10.57 6.23 -15.13
N ARG A 176 -11.29 6.57 -14.05
CA ARG A 176 -10.70 7.13 -12.83
C ARG A 176 -10.62 6.04 -11.77
N PRO A 177 -9.40 5.58 -11.40
CA PRO A 177 -9.21 4.77 -10.20
C PRO A 177 -9.72 5.52 -8.98
N VAL A 178 -10.31 4.78 -8.04
CA VAL A 178 -11.02 5.36 -6.89
C VAL A 178 -10.27 5.00 -5.62
N ILE A 179 -9.75 5.99 -4.90
CA ILE A 179 -9.16 5.78 -3.57
C ILE A 179 -10.30 5.73 -2.56
N VAL A 180 -10.37 4.65 -1.78
CA VAL A 180 -11.40 4.46 -0.74
C VAL A 180 -10.75 4.25 0.64
N PRO A 181 -11.13 5.04 1.66
CA PRO A 181 -10.79 4.79 3.04
C PRO A 181 -11.71 3.70 3.61
N ALA A 182 -11.22 2.86 4.51
CA ALA A 182 -11.97 1.73 5.04
C ALA A 182 -11.69 1.46 6.52
N ALA A 183 -12.72 1.03 7.22
CA ALA A 183 -12.58 0.37 8.52
C ALA A 183 -11.99 -1.04 8.31
N GLY A 184 -10.68 -1.18 8.52
CA GLY A 184 -9.93 -2.38 8.15
C GLY A 184 -10.42 -3.66 8.85
N LYS A 185 -10.91 -3.55 10.09
CA LYS A 185 -11.44 -4.69 10.87
C LYS A 185 -12.70 -5.34 10.29
N ILE A 186 -13.47 -4.61 9.47
CA ILE A 186 -14.68 -5.12 8.82
C ILE A 186 -14.50 -5.26 7.31
N LEU A 187 -13.31 -4.93 6.77
CA LEU A 187 -12.96 -5.14 5.38
C LEU A 187 -12.63 -6.63 5.17
N PRO A 188 -13.40 -7.37 4.34
CA PRO A 188 -13.31 -8.82 4.29
C PRO A 188 -12.13 -9.30 3.43
N ASN A 189 -10.90 -9.06 3.90
CA ASN A 189 -9.67 -9.55 3.26
C ASN A 189 -9.05 -10.70 4.07
N PRO A 190 -9.09 -11.96 3.55
CA PRO A 190 -8.54 -13.10 4.26
C PRO A 190 -7.00 -13.08 4.35
N ASN A 191 -6.32 -12.15 3.65
CA ASN A 191 -4.88 -12.05 3.66
C ASN A 191 -4.33 -11.15 4.78
N PHE A 192 -5.21 -10.46 5.52
CA PHE A 192 -4.79 -9.66 6.66
C PHE A 192 -4.46 -10.51 7.89
N ARG A 193 -3.43 -10.10 8.62
CA ARG A 193 -3.14 -10.63 9.95
C ARG A 193 -4.10 -10.00 10.96
N ASN A 194 -4.56 -10.78 11.94
CA ASN A 194 -5.43 -10.30 13.03
C ASN A 194 -6.69 -9.54 12.56
N GLY A 195 -7.20 -9.88 11.38
CA GLY A 195 -8.38 -9.23 10.77
C GLY A 195 -8.15 -7.83 10.20
N GLY A 196 -6.90 -7.38 10.03
CA GLY A 196 -6.58 -6.09 9.40
C GLY A 196 -6.33 -4.96 10.40
N PRO A 197 -5.90 -3.78 9.93
CA PRO A 197 -5.72 -2.59 10.77
C PRO A 197 -7.07 -2.00 11.20
N ASN A 198 -7.06 -1.02 12.12
CA ASN A 198 -8.28 -0.31 12.50
C ASN A 198 -8.80 0.54 11.32
N TYR A 199 -7.88 1.29 10.72
CA TYR A 199 -8.10 2.10 9.53
C TYR A 199 -7.23 1.59 8.39
N HIS A 200 -7.75 1.70 7.17
CA HIS A 200 -7.08 1.24 5.96
C HIS A 200 -7.43 2.16 4.79
N MET A 201 -6.64 2.12 3.73
CA MET A 201 -6.94 2.77 2.46
C MET A 201 -6.45 1.92 1.31
N LEU A 202 -7.24 1.87 0.23
CA LEU A 202 -6.90 1.11 -0.97
C LEU A 202 -7.44 1.76 -2.23
N VAL A 203 -7.02 1.25 -3.39
CA VAL A 203 -7.43 1.75 -4.70
C VAL A 203 -8.35 0.74 -5.37
N VAL A 204 -9.56 1.17 -5.74
CA VAL A 204 -10.42 0.41 -6.66
C VAL A 204 -9.97 0.74 -8.09
N VAL A 205 -9.60 -0.30 -8.82
CA VAL A 205 -9.03 -0.19 -10.17
C VAL A 205 -9.98 -0.70 -11.24
N GLY A 206 -11.06 -1.38 -10.84
CA GLY A 206 -12.05 -1.90 -11.76
C GLY A 206 -13.24 -2.55 -11.09
N TYR A 207 -14.16 -3.05 -11.90
CA TYR A 207 -15.28 -3.85 -11.44
C TYR A 207 -15.73 -4.83 -12.52
N ASP A 208 -16.26 -5.97 -12.06
CA ASP A 208 -16.86 -7.00 -12.91
C ASP A 208 -18.19 -7.50 -12.33
N LYS A 209 -18.84 -8.47 -12.96
CA LYS A 209 -20.11 -9.03 -12.45
C LYS A 209 -20.05 -9.56 -11.00
N ASN A 210 -18.86 -9.87 -10.48
CA ASN A 210 -18.65 -10.47 -9.17
C ASN A 210 -18.27 -9.46 -8.08
N GLY A 211 -17.77 -8.27 -8.43
CA GLY A 211 -17.37 -7.28 -7.43
C GLY A 211 -16.42 -6.21 -7.93
N PHE A 212 -15.81 -5.52 -6.96
CA PHE A 212 -14.75 -4.56 -7.19
C PHE A 212 -13.39 -5.26 -7.29
N ILE A 213 -12.58 -4.81 -8.23
CA ILE A 213 -11.18 -5.21 -8.41
C ILE A 213 -10.33 -4.09 -7.83
N THR A 214 -9.42 -4.43 -6.93
CA THR A 214 -8.66 -3.46 -6.15
C THR A 214 -7.17 -3.72 -6.21
N ASN A 215 -6.38 -2.66 -6.03
CA ASN A 215 -5.00 -2.73 -5.56
C ASN A 215 -5.00 -2.38 -4.07
N ASP A 216 -4.85 -3.41 -3.23
CA ASP A 216 -4.85 -3.27 -1.76
C ASP A 216 -3.41 -3.25 -1.21
N PRO A 217 -2.92 -2.12 -0.68
CA PRO A 217 -1.52 -2.01 -0.26
C PRO A 217 -1.22 -2.83 1.01
N GLY A 218 -2.23 -3.21 1.79
CA GLY A 218 -2.11 -3.90 3.08
C GLY A 218 -1.73 -5.37 2.99
N THR A 219 -1.44 -5.87 1.79
CA THR A 219 -0.96 -7.24 1.61
C THR A 219 -0.22 -7.41 0.30
N LYS A 220 0.78 -8.30 0.27
CA LYS A 220 1.49 -8.70 -0.96
C LYS A 220 0.59 -9.36 -2.02
N LYS A 221 -0.63 -9.77 -1.64
CA LYS A 221 -1.65 -10.37 -2.52
C LYS A 221 -2.73 -9.36 -2.93
N GLY A 222 -2.45 -8.08 -2.78
CA GLY A 222 -3.44 -7.02 -2.96
C GLY A 222 -3.66 -6.59 -4.40
N GLN A 223 -2.72 -6.87 -5.31
CA GLN A 223 -2.86 -6.54 -6.73
C GLN A 223 -4.01 -7.29 -7.37
N GLY A 224 -4.98 -6.57 -7.92
CA GLY A 224 -6.16 -7.14 -8.56
C GLY A 224 -7.04 -7.98 -7.62
N PHE A 225 -6.93 -7.80 -6.30
CA PHE A 225 -7.74 -8.51 -5.33
C PHE A 225 -9.22 -8.18 -5.52
N ARG A 226 -10.10 -9.17 -5.30
CA ARG A 226 -11.54 -8.98 -5.48
C ARG A 226 -12.26 -8.84 -4.15
N TYR A 227 -13.03 -7.78 -4.02
CA TYR A 227 -14.03 -7.66 -2.98
C TYR A 227 -15.43 -7.79 -3.57
N ALA A 228 -16.31 -8.51 -2.89
CA ALA A 228 -17.75 -8.40 -3.18
C ALA A 228 -18.18 -6.94 -3.00
N TYR A 229 -19.11 -6.47 -3.83
CA TYR A 229 -19.59 -5.08 -3.83
C TYR A 229 -19.94 -4.58 -2.44
N GLU A 230 -20.86 -5.28 -1.78
CA GLU A 230 -21.30 -4.95 -0.41
C GLU A 230 -20.19 -5.12 0.62
N GLY A 231 -19.26 -6.05 0.41
CA GLY A 231 -18.15 -6.28 1.33
C GLY A 231 -17.22 -5.08 1.43
N LEU A 232 -16.76 -4.56 0.29
CA LEU A 232 -15.95 -3.33 0.27
C LEU A 232 -16.81 -2.12 0.64
N PHE A 233 -17.98 -1.97 0.03
CA PHE A 233 -18.80 -0.77 0.20
C PHE A 233 -19.24 -0.55 1.65
N ASN A 234 -19.59 -1.62 2.38
CA ASN A 234 -19.92 -1.52 3.81
C ASN A 234 -18.71 -1.16 4.67
N ALA A 235 -17.50 -1.55 4.28
CA ALA A 235 -16.28 -1.22 5.00
C ALA A 235 -15.82 0.24 4.81
N ILE A 236 -16.27 0.95 3.76
CA ILE A 236 -15.84 2.34 3.49
C ILE A 236 -16.16 3.24 4.68
N HIS A 237 -15.16 3.87 5.28
CA HIS A 237 -15.30 4.87 6.33
C HIS A 237 -14.05 5.76 6.28
N ASP A 238 -14.22 7.07 6.13
CA ASP A 238 -13.10 8.02 6.23
C ASP A 238 -12.56 8.10 7.66
N TRP A 239 -11.37 8.66 7.84
CA TRP A 239 -10.71 8.70 9.14
C TRP A 239 -11.54 9.44 10.21
N ASP A 240 -11.80 8.76 11.32
CA ASP A 240 -12.34 9.32 12.56
C ASP A 240 -11.50 8.81 13.74
N ALA A 241 -10.86 9.73 14.46
CA ALA A 241 -9.91 9.39 15.51
C ALA A 241 -10.56 8.80 16.78
N THR A 242 -11.88 8.93 16.94
CA THR A 242 -12.61 8.38 18.10
C THR A 242 -13.09 6.97 17.82
N ASN A 243 -13.70 6.76 16.66
CA ASN A 243 -14.18 5.46 16.22
C ASN A 243 -14.29 5.48 14.70
N ILE A 244 -13.51 4.61 14.05
CA ILE A 244 -13.49 4.54 12.58
C ILE A 244 -14.88 4.29 11.96
N LEU A 245 -15.80 3.63 12.67
CA LEU A 245 -17.16 3.40 12.18
C LEU A 245 -18.04 4.66 12.14
N ASN A 246 -17.60 5.76 12.76
CA ASN A 246 -18.25 7.07 12.63
C ASN A 246 -17.82 7.82 11.36
N GLY A 247 -16.73 7.38 10.73
CA GLY A 247 -16.17 7.96 9.52
C GLY A 247 -17.19 8.05 8.40
N GLN A 248 -17.37 9.25 7.83
CA GLN A 248 -18.30 9.42 6.73
C GLN A 248 -17.85 8.58 5.52
N LYS A 249 -18.78 7.82 4.93
CA LYS A 249 -18.52 7.15 3.65
C LYS A 249 -18.17 8.18 2.59
N ALA A 250 -16.98 8.05 2.01
CA ALA A 250 -16.51 8.90 0.94
C ALA A 250 -15.49 8.17 0.07
N TYR A 251 -15.21 8.71 -1.11
CA TYR A 251 -14.07 8.31 -1.93
C TYR A 251 -13.37 9.53 -2.52
N LEU A 252 -12.13 9.35 -2.96
CA LEU A 252 -11.33 10.35 -3.68
C LEU A 252 -11.01 9.86 -5.10
N VAL A 253 -11.19 10.74 -6.08
CA VAL A 253 -10.81 10.53 -7.49
C VAL A 253 -10.07 11.74 -8.03
N PHE A 254 -9.32 11.53 -9.11
CA PHE A 254 -8.61 12.56 -9.86
C PHE A 254 -9.04 12.50 -11.32
N ASP A 255 -9.16 13.66 -11.96
CA ASP A 255 -9.55 13.81 -13.37
C ASP A 255 -8.33 13.88 -14.30
#